data_AF-A0A2V8HLL3-F1
#
_entry.id   AF-A0A2V8HLL3-F1
#
_cell.length_a   1.000
_cell.length_b   1.000
_cell.length_c   1.000
_cell.angle_alpha   90.00
_cell.angle_beta   90.00
_cell.angle_gamma   90.00
#
_symmetry.space_group_name_H-M   'P 1'
#
loop_
_entity.id
_entity.type
_entity.pdbx_description
1 polymer ?
#
loop_
_entity_poly.entity_id
_entity_poly.type
_entity_poly.pdbx_seq_one_letter_code
_entity_poly.pdbx_strand_id
1 'polypeptide(L)' 'MTIPRDGRTSTLWNLILNDNRVSCVVYHGPNGMELRIESAKGTILTEPFDMQPRSMARTRALRKSLKRRGWKEE' A
#
# COMPACT_ATOMS: atom_id res chain seq x y z
N MET A 1 -6.60 5.68 15.25
CA MET A 1 -7.36 4.44 14.98
C MET A 1 -6.37 3.38 14.54
N THR A 2 -6.27 2.29 15.28
CA THR A 2 -5.38 1.16 14.99
C THR A 2 -5.97 0.39 13.81
N ILE A 3 -5.23 0.31 12.69
CA ILE A 3 -5.64 -0.48 11.52
C ILE A 3 -5.66 -1.96 11.96
N PRO A 4 -6.81 -2.67 11.87
CA PRO A 4 -6.85 -4.10 12.17
C PRO A 4 -5.83 -4.82 11.30
N ARG A 5 -4.85 -5.48 11.93
CA ARG A 5 -3.77 -6.20 11.23
C ARG A 5 -4.20 -7.59 10.76
N ASP A 6 -5.39 -8.04 11.16
CA ASP A 6 -5.94 -9.32 10.72
C ASP A 6 -6.01 -9.37 9.19
N GLY A 7 -5.38 -10.40 8.64
CA GLY A 7 -5.31 -10.62 7.20
C GLY A 7 -4.18 -9.87 6.47
N ARG A 8 -3.29 -9.10 7.12
CA ARG A 8 -2.14 -8.51 6.40
C ARG A 8 -1.22 -9.61 5.86
N THR A 9 -1.16 -9.77 4.55
CA THR A 9 -0.40 -10.84 3.89
C THR A 9 1.01 -10.39 3.53
N SER A 10 1.14 -9.22 2.91
CA SER A 10 2.44 -8.76 2.41
C SER A 10 2.51 -7.25 2.27
N THR A 11 3.71 -6.69 2.31
CA THR A 11 3.96 -5.26 2.06
C THR A 11 4.73 -5.14 0.75
N LEU A 12 4.14 -4.45 -0.22
CA LEU A 12 4.77 -4.29 -1.53
C LEU A 12 5.85 -3.20 -1.51
N TRP A 13 5.64 -2.14 -0.74
CA TRP A 13 6.59 -1.06 -0.52
C TRP A 13 6.17 -0.17 0.64
N ASN A 14 7.14 0.48 1.27
CA ASN A 14 6.98 1.52 2.28
C ASN A 14 7.75 2.75 1.84
N LEU A 15 7.14 3.91 1.99
CA LEU A 15 7.74 5.20 1.64
C LEU A 15 7.60 6.20 2.79
N ILE A 16 8.60 7.07 2.93
CA ILE A 16 8.63 8.13 3.94
C ILE A 16 8.93 9.50 3.32
N LEU A 17 8.26 10.54 3.83
CA LEU A 17 8.49 11.95 3.52
C LEU A 17 8.12 12.84 4.71
N ASN A 18 9.09 13.57 5.27
CA ASN A 18 8.90 14.50 6.40
C ASN A 18 8.08 13.84 7.54
N ASP A 19 8.57 12.71 8.04
CA ASP A 19 7.94 11.86 9.07
C ASP A 19 6.57 11.24 8.72
N ASN A 20 6.02 11.56 7.55
CA ASN A 20 4.83 10.88 7.04
C ASN A 20 5.24 9.58 6.35
N ARG A 21 4.58 8.49 6.74
CA ARG A 21 4.77 7.17 6.14
C ARG A 21 3.56 6.80 5.30
N VAL A 22 3.83 6.20 4.13
CA VAL A 22 2.82 5.58 3.28
C VAL A 22 3.29 4.20 2.89
N SER A 23 2.42 3.22 3.10
CA SER A 23 2.67 1.81 2.81
C SER A 23 1.66 1.31 1.80
N CYS A 24 2.10 0.44 0.90
CA CYS A 24 1.21 -0.35 0.04
C CYS A 24 1.26 -1.80 0.48
N VAL A 25 0.12 -2.30 0.93
CA VAL A 25 -0.01 -3.54 1.68
C VAL A 25 -1.11 -4.38 1.05
N VAL A 26 -0.86 -5.68 0.93
CA VAL A 26 -1.85 -6.67 0.53
C VAL A 26 -2.44 -7.30 1.77
N TYR A 27 -3.77 -7.34 1.83
CA TYR A 27 -4.55 -8.02 2.84
C TYR A 27 -5.33 -9.18 2.22
N HIS A 28 -5.63 -10.19 3.02
CA HIS A 28 -6.60 -11.24 2.76
C HIS A 28 -7.85 -10.96 3.60
N GLY A 29 -8.89 -10.48 2.92
CA GLY A 29 -10.20 -10.18 3.51
C GLY A 29 -11.23 -11.29 3.25
N PRO A 30 -12.45 -11.12 3.77
CA PRO A 30 -13.53 -12.11 3.62
C PRO A 30 -13.97 -12.33 2.16
N ASN A 31 -13.71 -11.35 1.28
CA ASN A 31 -14.07 -11.38 -0.13
C ASN A 31 -12.86 -11.67 -1.05
N GLY A 32 -11.72 -12.10 -0.49
CA GLY A 32 -10.48 -12.35 -1.22
C GLY A 32 -9.38 -11.33 -0.90
N MET A 33 -8.44 -11.14 -1.84
CA MET A 33 -7.31 -10.25 -1.62
C MET A 33 -7.66 -8.78 -1.88
N GLU A 34 -7.12 -7.92 -1.03
CA GLU A 34 -7.28 -6.47 -1.10
C GLU A 34 -5.92 -5.79 -1.10
N LEU A 35 -5.79 -4.73 -1.89
CA LEU A 35 -4.65 -3.82 -1.84
C LEU A 35 -5.06 -2.58 -1.07
N ARG A 36 -4.29 -2.24 -0.05
CA ARG A 36 -4.48 -1.04 0.75
C ARG A 36 -3.28 -0.12 0.64
N ILE A 37 -3.55 1.17 0.46
CA ILE A 37 -2.58 2.23 0.66
C ILE A 37 -2.88 2.86 2.00
N GLU A 38 -1.91 2.82 2.90
CA GLU A 38 -2.10 3.18 4.29
C GLU A 38 -1.11 4.26 4.69
N SER A 39 -1.51 5.11 5.61
CA SER A 39 -0.65 6.06 6.32
C SER A 39 -0.83 5.88 7.81
N ALA A 40 0.02 6.55 8.61
CA ALA A 40 -0.14 6.58 10.06
C ALA A 40 -1.53 7.09 10.52
N LYS A 41 -2.22 7.88 9.68
CA LYS A 41 -3.56 8.42 9.97
C LYS A 41 -4.70 7.46 9.61
N GLY A 42 -4.43 6.43 8.82
CA GLY A 42 -5.43 5.47 8.35
C GLY A 42 -5.24 5.05 6.90
N THR A 43 -6.18 4.27 6.39
CA THR A 43 -6.21 3.79 5.01
C THR A 43 -6.65 4.90 4.06
N ILE A 44 -5.82 5.18 3.06
CA ILE A 44 -6.04 6.18 2.00
C ILE A 44 -6.88 5.57 0.87
N LEU A 45 -6.61 4.31 0.53
CA LEU A 45 -7.27 3.59 -0.55
C LEU A 45 -7.36 2.11 -0.20
N THR A 46 -8.50 1.49 -0.51
CA THR A 46 -8.68 0.04 -0.53
C THR A 46 -9.27 -0.34 -1.88
N GLU A 47 -8.68 -1.33 -2.55
CA GLU A 47 -9.22 -1.88 -3.79
C GLU A 47 -9.11 -3.41 -3.82
N PRO A 48 -10.01 -4.11 -4.52
CA PRO A 48 -9.84 -5.53 -4.81
C PRO A 48 -8.52 -5.77 -5.52
N PHE A 49 -7.83 -6.85 -5.17
CA PHE A 49 -6.51 -7.14 -5.68
C PHE A 49 -6.34 -8.58 -6.11
N ASP A 50 -6.57 -8.81 -7.39
CA ASP A 50 -6.07 -10.00 -8.04
C ASP A 50 -4.59 -9.77 -8.36
N MET A 51 -3.71 -10.64 -7.85
CA MET A 51 -2.23 -10.63 -8.00
C MET A 51 -1.78 -10.81 -9.47
N GLN A 52 -2.29 -9.97 -10.35
CA GLN A 52 -2.02 -9.98 -11.78
C GLN A 52 -0.91 -8.98 -12.11
N PRO A 53 -0.17 -9.21 -13.21
CA PRO A 53 0.91 -8.32 -13.63
C PRO A 53 0.51 -6.85 -13.77
N ARG A 54 -0.73 -6.58 -14.22
CA ARG A 54 -1.24 -5.21 -14.39
C ARG A 54 -1.44 -4.49 -13.05
N SER A 55 -2.01 -5.18 -12.07
CA SER A 55 -2.19 -4.67 -10.71
C SER A 55 -0.83 -4.34 -10.07
N MET A 56 0.15 -5.24 -10.23
CA MET A 56 1.53 -5.02 -9.77
C MET A 56 2.23 -3.86 -10.51
N ALA A 57 1.99 -3.70 -11.81
CA ALA A 57 2.55 -2.59 -12.58
C ALA A 57 2.00 -1.24 -12.08
N ARG A 58 0.72 -1.17 -11.72
CA ARG A 58 0.08 0.03 -11.18
C ARG A 58 0.70 0.45 -9.84
N THR A 59 0.90 -0.49 -8.91
CA THR A 59 1.52 -0.20 -7.61
C THR A 59 2.96 0.26 -7.76
N ARG A 60 3.72 -0.35 -8.70
CA ARG A 60 5.09 0.10 -9.06
C ARG A 60 5.10 1.49 -9.68
N ALA A 61 4.17 1.80 -10.57
CA ALA A 61 4.05 3.12 -11.19
C ALA A 61 3.74 4.20 -10.14
N LEU A 62 2.86 3.90 -9.18
CA LEU A 62 2.59 4.79 -8.06
C LEU A 62 3.82 5.02 -7.19
N ARG A 63 4.52 3.95 -6.79
CA ARG A 63 5.79 4.04 -6.04
C ARG A 63 6.80 4.95 -6.75
N LYS A 64 6.99 4.76 -8.07
CA LYS A 64 7.89 5.60 -8.88
C LYS A 64 7.43 7.06 -8.93
N SER A 65 6.13 7.30 -9.05
CA SER A 65 5.56 8.65 -9.03
C SER A 65 5.79 9.36 -7.70
N LEU A 66 5.57 8.68 -6.58
CA LEU A 66 5.82 9.21 -5.24
C LEU A 66 7.31 9.50 -5.03
N LYS A 67 8.20 8.59 -5.47
CA LYS A 67 9.65 8.81 -5.42
C LYS A 67 10.10 10.09 -6.15
N ARG A 68 9.52 10.38 -7.32
CA ARG A 68 9.79 11.63 -8.06
C ARG A 68 9.34 12.89 -7.30
N ARG A 69 8.43 12.76 -6.35
CA ARG A 69 7.94 13.85 -5.47
C ARG A 69 8.70 13.95 -4.15
N GLY A 70 9.82 13.24 -4.02
CA GLY A 70 10.70 13.32 -2.85
C GLY A 70 10.48 12.22 -1.80
N TRP A 71 9.53 11.31 -2.00
CA TRP A 71 9.37 10.16 -1.11
C TRP A 71 10.55 9.20 -1.23
N LYS A 72 11.02 8.67 -0.10
CA LYS A 72 12.14 7.73 -0.03
C LYS A 72 11.66 6.38 0.47
N GLU A 73 12.42 5.32 0.17
CA GLU A 73 12.17 4.02 0.82
C GLU A 73 12.48 4.14 2.30
N GLU A 74 11.65 3.49 3.11
CA GLU A 74 11.92 3.23 4.53
C GLU A 74 12.86 2.04 4.71
#